data_AF-A0A0H3GBV4-F1
#
_entry.id   AF-A0A0H3GBV4-F1
#
_cell.length_a   1.000
_cell.length_b   1.000
_cell.length_c   1.000
_cell.angle_alpha   90.00
_cell.angle_beta   90.00
_cell.angle_gamma   90.00
#
_symmetry.space_group_name_H-M   'P 1'
#
loop_
_entity.id
_entity.type
_entity.pdbx_description
1 polymer ?
#
loop_
_entity_poly.entity_id
_entity_poly.type
_entity_poly.pdbx_seq_one_letter_code
_entity_poly.pdbx_strand_id
1 'polypeptide(L)'
;MHQAIGIIEIKGLASAIAVADTMAKVANIQLVDTEKAKGFGWITVKVEGDVAAVNAALEAGEQTAIASDSFIAKKVIPRPGEEIFTVFWPKEEIEPEKPEVMVETEKVEETEAPTEATCNLCHDPLCPRVKGDPRQDCIHFEEEK
;
A
#
# COMPACT_ATOMS: atom_id res chain seq x y z
N MET A 1 -15.65 -17.26 -16.37
CA MET A 1 -16.89 -16.59 -15.95
C MET A 1 -16.45 -15.28 -15.32
N HIS A 2 -16.96 -14.15 -15.77
CA HIS A 2 -16.53 -12.85 -15.27
C HIS A 2 -16.96 -12.65 -13.81
N GLN A 3 -16.09 -12.07 -12.99
CA GLN A 3 -16.40 -11.72 -11.61
C GLN A 3 -17.46 -10.61 -11.55
N ALA A 4 -18.14 -10.50 -10.42
CA ALA A 4 -19.06 -9.40 -10.18
C ALA A 4 -18.27 -8.10 -10.00
N ILE A 5 -18.86 -6.99 -10.43
CA ILE A 5 -18.25 -5.67 -10.23
C ILE A 5 -19.07 -4.85 -9.24
N GLY A 6 -18.35 -4.09 -8.42
CA GLY A 6 -18.89 -3.14 -7.48
C GLY A 6 -18.35 -1.75 -7.77
N ILE A 7 -19.20 -0.74 -7.65
CA ILE A 7 -18.86 0.65 -7.85
C ILE A 7 -19.43 1.45 -6.68
N ILE A 8 -18.60 2.29 -6.06
CA ILE A 8 -19.05 3.26 -5.05
C ILE A 8 -18.47 4.63 -5.35
N GLU A 9 -19.32 5.66 -5.34
CA GLU A 9 -18.95 7.04 -5.57
C GLU A 9 -19.01 7.84 -4.27
N ILE A 10 -17.93 8.56 -4.00
CA ILE A 10 -17.65 9.19 -2.71
C ILE A 10 -17.10 10.60 -2.95
N LYS A 11 -17.53 11.54 -2.12
CA LYS A 11 -17.03 12.90 -2.11
C LYS A 11 -15.64 12.97 -1.45
N GLY A 12 -14.65 13.34 -2.24
CA GLY A 12 -13.27 13.56 -1.80
C GLY A 12 -12.40 12.30 -1.80
N LEU A 13 -11.13 12.47 -2.14
CA LEU A 13 -10.15 11.38 -2.25
C LEU A 13 -9.82 10.72 -0.90
N ALA A 14 -9.65 11.51 0.16
CA ALA A 14 -9.34 10.96 1.48
C ALA A 14 -10.46 10.03 1.99
N SER A 15 -11.71 10.45 1.86
CA SER A 15 -12.88 9.63 2.22
C SER A 15 -12.97 8.38 1.34
N ALA A 16 -12.70 8.50 0.04
CA ALA A 16 -12.69 7.35 -0.87
C ALA A 16 -11.64 6.30 -0.48
N ILE A 17 -10.45 6.71 -0.08
CA ILE A 17 -9.39 5.80 0.40
C ILE A 17 -9.82 5.09 1.70
N ALA A 18 -10.39 5.81 2.66
CA ALA A 18 -10.86 5.22 3.92
C ALA A 18 -11.99 4.20 3.71
N VAL A 19 -12.90 4.49 2.78
CA VAL A 19 -13.98 3.58 2.41
C VAL A 19 -13.42 2.35 1.67
N ALA A 20 -12.49 2.53 0.74
CA ALA A 20 -11.83 1.43 0.04
C ALA A 20 -11.10 0.49 1.01
N ASP A 21 -10.39 1.03 2.01
CA ASP A 21 -9.76 0.26 3.08
C ASP A 21 -10.78 -0.54 3.90
N THR A 22 -11.93 0.06 4.23
CA THR A 22 -13.01 -0.64 4.92
C THR A 22 -13.55 -1.80 4.06
N MET A 23 -13.81 -1.53 2.77
CA MET A 23 -14.34 -2.53 1.85
C MET A 23 -13.41 -3.75 1.72
N ALA A 24 -12.11 -3.52 1.56
CA ALA A 24 -11.10 -4.57 1.44
C ALA A 24 -10.91 -5.38 2.74
N LYS A 25 -11.18 -4.79 3.92
CA LYS A 25 -11.12 -5.48 5.21
C LYS A 25 -12.34 -6.35 5.49
N VAL A 26 -13.50 -6.03 4.91
CA VAL A 26 -14.77 -6.69 5.21
C VAL A 26 -15.00 -7.94 4.35
N ALA A 27 -14.56 -7.92 3.10
CA ALA A 27 -14.78 -9.03 2.17
C ALA A 27 -13.58 -9.28 1.27
N ASN A 28 -13.49 -10.50 0.75
CA ASN A 28 -12.48 -10.87 -0.25
C ASN A 28 -12.84 -10.27 -1.61
N ILE A 29 -12.37 -9.04 -1.85
CA ILE A 29 -12.54 -8.29 -3.10
C ILE A 29 -11.19 -7.76 -3.56
N GLN A 30 -11.06 -7.51 -4.86
CA GLN A 30 -9.91 -6.81 -5.44
C GLN A 30 -10.29 -5.36 -5.72
N LEU A 31 -9.46 -4.43 -5.21
CA LEU A 31 -9.53 -3.03 -5.59
C LEU A 31 -8.89 -2.86 -6.96
N VAL A 32 -9.62 -2.25 -7.87
CA VAL A 32 -9.29 -2.27 -9.29
C VAL A 32 -8.62 -0.98 -9.69
N ASP A 33 -9.34 0.10 -9.40
CA ASP A 33 -9.02 1.43 -9.86
C ASP A 33 -9.88 2.42 -9.06
N THR A 34 -9.36 3.64 -8.98
CA THR A 34 -10.06 4.80 -8.42
C THR A 34 -10.09 5.90 -9.46
N GLU A 35 -11.28 6.18 -9.99
CA GLU A 35 -11.47 7.15 -11.06
C GLU A 35 -12.02 8.48 -10.50
N LYS A 36 -11.53 9.61 -11.01
CA LYS A 36 -12.06 10.93 -10.68
C LYS A 36 -13.29 11.21 -11.53
N ALA A 37 -14.42 11.49 -10.91
CA ALA A 37 -15.61 11.95 -11.63
C ALA A 37 -15.38 13.33 -12.24
N LYS A 38 -16.13 13.66 -13.29
CA LYS A 38 -16.10 14.99 -13.92
C LYS A 38 -16.81 16.02 -13.03
N GLY A 39 -16.06 16.60 -12.09
CA GLY A 39 -16.51 17.70 -11.23
C GLY A 39 -16.84 17.27 -9.79
N PHE A 40 -17.18 18.27 -8.95
CA PHE A 40 -17.61 18.13 -7.54
C PHE A 40 -16.64 17.42 -6.57
N GLY A 41 -15.46 17.02 -7.06
CA GLY A 41 -14.46 16.31 -6.26
C GLY A 41 -14.89 14.90 -5.89
N TRP A 42 -15.74 14.26 -6.69
CA TRP A 42 -16.16 12.88 -6.46
C TRP A 42 -15.14 11.90 -7.02
N ILE A 43 -15.00 10.78 -6.31
CA ILE A 43 -14.09 9.69 -6.61
C ILE A 43 -14.92 8.42 -6.65
N THR A 44 -14.78 7.67 -7.73
CA THR A 44 -15.41 6.38 -7.94
C THR A 44 -14.41 5.28 -7.68
N VAL A 45 -14.68 4.43 -6.69
CA VAL A 45 -13.89 3.23 -6.39
C VAL A 45 -14.53 2.04 -7.09
N LYS A 46 -13.74 1.32 -7.87
CA LYS A 46 -14.16 0.11 -8.62
C LYS A 46 -13.57 -1.13 -7.95
N VAL A 47 -14.38 -2.16 -7.80
CA VAL A 47 -13.99 -3.44 -7.18
C VAL A 47 -14.50 -4.64 -7.98
N GLU A 48 -13.79 -5.76 -7.89
CA GLU A 48 -14.27 -7.07 -8.36
C GLU A 48 -14.23 -8.13 -7.27
N GLY A 49 -15.05 -9.16 -7.46
CA GLY A 49 -15.03 -10.37 -6.64
C GLY A 49 -16.28 -11.22 -6.86
N ASP A 50 -16.52 -12.13 -5.92
CA ASP A 50 -17.79 -12.86 -5.89
C ASP A 50 -18.95 -11.91 -5.56
N VAL A 51 -20.13 -12.18 -6.13
CA VAL A 51 -21.33 -11.34 -5.95
C VAL A 51 -21.62 -11.08 -4.46
N ALA A 52 -21.47 -12.10 -3.62
CA ALA A 52 -21.69 -11.97 -2.17
C ALA A 52 -20.63 -11.08 -1.51
N ALA A 53 -19.36 -11.25 -1.86
CA ALA A 53 -18.26 -10.44 -1.34
C ALA A 53 -18.40 -8.96 -1.74
N VAL A 54 -18.74 -8.70 -3.01
CA VAL A 54 -18.95 -7.34 -3.53
C VAL A 54 -20.13 -6.65 -2.84
N ASN A 55 -21.25 -7.35 -2.60
CA ASN A 55 -22.38 -6.79 -1.85
C ASN A 55 -21.97 -6.42 -0.41
N ALA A 56 -21.32 -7.34 0.30
CA ALA A 56 -20.88 -7.12 1.67
C ALA A 56 -19.88 -5.95 1.79
N ALA A 57 -18.91 -5.90 0.87
CA ALA A 57 -17.95 -4.79 0.80
C ALA A 57 -18.67 -3.46 0.59
N LEU A 58 -19.56 -3.35 -0.40
CA LEU A 58 -20.26 -2.11 -0.71
C LEU A 58 -21.26 -1.66 0.37
N GLU A 59 -21.86 -2.57 1.11
CA GLU A 59 -22.69 -2.24 2.29
C GLU A 59 -21.85 -1.65 3.42
N ALA A 60 -20.70 -2.25 3.74
CA ALA A 60 -19.79 -1.69 4.74
C ALA A 60 -19.19 -0.35 4.28
N GLY A 61 -18.82 -0.24 3.01
CA GLY A 61 -18.29 0.99 2.44
C GLY A 61 -19.30 2.13 2.47
N GLU A 62 -20.58 1.85 2.18
CA GLU A 62 -21.67 2.83 2.31
C GLU A 62 -21.83 3.32 3.74
N GLN A 63 -21.80 2.42 4.74
CA GLN A 63 -21.90 2.81 6.15
C GLN A 63 -20.76 3.75 6.56
N THR A 64 -19.52 3.45 6.16
CA THR A 64 -18.37 4.32 6.41
C THR A 64 -18.52 5.67 5.70
N ALA A 65 -18.95 5.66 4.44
CA ALA A 65 -19.13 6.88 3.65
C ALA A 65 -20.24 7.79 4.18
N ILE A 66 -21.33 7.21 4.70
CA ILE A 66 -22.43 7.92 5.36
C ILE A 66 -21.94 8.52 6.68
N ALA A 67 -21.15 7.79 7.47
CA ALA A 67 -20.60 8.29 8.72
C ALA A 67 -19.70 9.54 8.52
N SER A 68 -19.06 9.66 7.35
CA SER A 68 -18.25 10.82 6.97
C SER A 68 -18.97 11.84 6.07
N ASP A 69 -20.30 11.75 5.93
CA ASP A 69 -21.13 12.64 5.08
C ASP A 69 -20.57 12.81 3.65
N SER A 70 -20.10 11.71 3.08
CA SER A 70 -19.38 11.68 1.80
C SER A 70 -19.98 10.72 0.78
N PHE A 71 -21.01 9.98 1.15
CA PHE A 71 -21.67 9.02 0.26
C PHE A 71 -22.43 9.72 -0.88
N ILE A 72 -22.24 9.26 -2.12
CA ILE A 72 -22.98 9.72 -3.30
C ILE A 72 -23.88 8.61 -3.84
N ALA A 73 -23.28 7.49 -4.25
CA ALA A 73 -24.01 6.36 -4.83
C ALA A 73 -23.21 5.05 -4.74
N LYS A 74 -23.90 3.91 -4.82
CA LYS A 74 -23.29 2.59 -5.02
C LYS A 74 -24.05 1.73 -6.02
N LYS A 75 -23.36 0.81 -6.69
CA LYS A 75 -23.99 -0.18 -7.59
C LYS A 75 -23.21 -1.49 -7.62
N VAL A 76 -23.97 -2.59 -7.62
CA VAL A 76 -23.46 -3.95 -7.86
C VAL A 76 -23.97 -4.43 -9.21
N ILE A 77 -23.10 -5.03 -10.01
CA ILE A 77 -23.45 -5.72 -11.25
C ILE A 77 -22.98 -7.18 -11.11
N PRO A 78 -23.89 -8.12 -10.78
CA PRO A 78 -23.51 -9.51 -10.52
C PRO A 78 -22.93 -10.25 -11.72
N ARG A 79 -23.33 -9.84 -12.93
CA ARG A 79 -22.88 -10.42 -14.19
C ARG A 79 -22.69 -9.30 -15.22
N PRO A 80 -21.53 -8.64 -15.23
CA PRO A 80 -21.20 -7.64 -16.23
C PRO A 80 -21.18 -8.26 -17.64
N GLY A 81 -21.60 -7.48 -18.64
CA GLY A 81 -21.46 -7.85 -20.05
C GLY A 81 -19.99 -7.78 -20.49
N GLU A 82 -19.62 -8.50 -21.54
CA GLU A 82 -18.21 -8.60 -21.97
C GLU A 82 -17.60 -7.24 -22.35
N GLU A 83 -18.39 -6.39 -23.02
CA GLU A 83 -17.99 -5.03 -23.41
C GLU A 83 -17.76 -4.06 -22.23
N ILE A 84 -18.20 -4.40 -21.01
CA ILE A 84 -17.91 -3.57 -19.84
C ILE A 84 -16.43 -3.67 -19.46
N PHE A 85 -15.81 -4.83 -19.61
CA PHE A 85 -14.42 -5.04 -19.20
C PHE A 85 -13.42 -4.25 -20.04
N THR A 86 -13.71 -4.04 -21.32
CA THR A 86 -12.84 -3.25 -22.21
C THR A 86 -12.85 -1.76 -21.88
N VAL A 87 -13.93 -1.27 -21.28
CA VAL A 87 -14.12 0.16 -20.95
C VAL A 87 -13.75 0.47 -19.49
N PHE A 88 -14.12 -0.42 -18.55
CA PHE A 88 -13.94 -0.17 -17.12
C PHE A 88 -12.58 -0.57 -16.58
N TRP A 89 -11.90 -1.54 -17.22
CA TRP A 89 -10.63 -2.07 -16.77
C TRP A 89 -9.49 -1.55 -17.65
N PRO A 90 -8.46 -0.92 -17.07
CA PRO A 90 -7.24 -0.69 -17.81
C PRO A 90 -6.63 -2.06 -18.15
N LYS A 91 -6.36 -2.28 -19.44
CA LYS A 91 -5.45 -3.35 -19.85
C LYS A 91 -4.03 -2.90 -19.54
N GLU A 92 -3.65 -2.95 -18.27
CA GLU A 92 -2.24 -3.08 -17.92
C GLU A 92 -2.01 -4.56 -17.65
N GLU A 93 -1.41 -5.22 -18.63
CA GLU A 93 -0.60 -6.41 -18.34
C GLU A 93 0.47 -5.93 -17.36
N ILE A 94 0.20 -6.10 -16.07
CA ILE A 94 1.28 -6.22 -15.10
C ILE A 94 1.98 -7.52 -15.54
N GLU A 95 2.95 -7.42 -16.44
CA GLU A 95 3.99 -8.44 -16.51
C GLU A 95 4.44 -8.59 -15.06
N PRO A 96 4.30 -9.77 -14.44
CA PRO A 96 4.79 -9.93 -13.11
C PRO A 96 6.29 -9.62 -13.19
N GLU A 97 6.69 -8.45 -12.69
CA GLU A 97 8.06 -8.27 -12.23
C GLU A 97 8.22 -9.39 -11.22
N LYS A 98 8.83 -10.46 -11.74
CA LYS A 98 9.12 -11.69 -11.04
C LYS A 98 9.65 -11.21 -9.70
N PRO A 99 9.01 -11.50 -8.55
CA PRO A 99 9.68 -11.23 -7.30
C PRO A 99 10.97 -12.02 -7.43
N GLU A 100 12.10 -11.31 -7.48
CA GLU A 100 13.39 -11.93 -7.27
C GLU A 100 13.30 -12.45 -5.85
N VAL A 101 12.86 -13.70 -5.74
CA VAL A 101 12.86 -14.46 -4.52
C VAL A 101 14.33 -14.63 -4.18
N MET A 102 14.86 -13.69 -3.40
CA MET A 102 15.94 -13.99 -2.47
C MET A 102 15.28 -14.47 -1.19
N VAL A 103 14.79 -15.71 -1.23
CA VAL A 103 14.69 -16.51 -0.01
C VAL A 103 16.04 -17.20 0.11
N GLU A 104 17.03 -16.45 0.57
CA GLU A 104 18.05 -17.06 1.39
C GLU A 104 17.45 -17.13 2.78
N THR A 105 17.19 -18.35 3.21
CA THR A 105 17.01 -18.68 4.61
C THR A 105 18.28 -18.27 5.36
N GLU A 106 18.34 -17.04 5.86
CA GLU A 106 19.34 -16.67 6.86
C GLU A 106 18.90 -17.23 8.21
N LYS A 107 19.34 -18.47 8.38
CA LYS A 107 19.92 -19.02 9.60
C LYS A 107 20.41 -17.89 10.53
N VAL A 108 19.97 -17.95 11.79
CA VAL A 108 20.61 -17.24 12.90
C VAL A 108 22.09 -17.60 12.93
N GLU A 109 22.97 -16.66 12.63
CA GLU A 109 24.41 -16.74 12.93
C GLU A 109 25.03 -15.32 12.96
N GLU A 110 25.56 -14.99 14.15
CA GLU A 110 26.57 -14.01 14.54
C GLU A 110 26.78 -12.67 13.79
N THR A 111 26.76 -11.61 14.60
CA THR A 111 27.23 -10.24 14.34
C THR A 111 28.56 -10.18 13.58
N GLU A 112 28.53 -9.72 12.33
CA GLU A 112 29.71 -9.20 11.65
C GLU A 112 29.74 -7.66 11.70
N ALA A 113 30.91 -7.13 12.08
CA ALA A 113 31.19 -5.71 12.31
C ALA A 113 31.08 -4.85 11.03
N PRO A 114 30.84 -3.53 11.14
CA PRO A 114 30.81 -2.64 9.97
C PRO A 114 32.19 -2.57 9.29
N THR A 115 32.26 -2.76 7.98
CA THR A 115 33.51 -2.80 7.20
C THR A 115 33.99 -1.44 6.67
N GLU A 116 33.44 -0.32 7.15
CA GLU A 116 33.95 1.02 6.84
C GLU A 116 34.29 1.77 8.13
N ALA A 117 35.52 2.29 8.20
CA ALA A 117 35.96 3.12 9.31
C ALA A 117 35.10 4.38 9.38
N THR A 118 34.20 4.41 10.35
CA THR A 118 33.28 5.51 10.65
C THR A 118 34.01 6.73 11.22
N CYS A 119 35.11 6.52 11.94
CA CYS A 119 35.89 7.57 12.57
C CYS A 119 37.18 7.89 11.80
N ASN A 120 37.36 9.16 11.42
CA ASN A 120 38.56 9.65 10.73
C ASN A 120 39.75 10.00 11.66
N LEU A 121 39.64 9.75 12.97
CA LEU A 121 40.74 9.93 13.93
C LEU A 121 41.43 8.60 14.23
N CYS A 122 40.66 7.61 14.71
CA CYS A 122 41.22 6.30 15.07
C CYS A 122 41.18 5.28 13.93
N HIS A 123 40.42 5.53 12.86
CA HIS A 123 40.25 4.61 11.73
C HIS A 123 39.70 3.22 12.11
N ASP A 124 39.12 3.08 13.30
CA ASP A 124 38.56 1.83 13.78
C ASP A 124 37.12 1.64 13.24
N PRO A 125 36.82 0.52 12.55
CA PRO A 125 35.49 0.18 12.05
C PRO A 125 34.41 0.02 13.14
N LEU A 126 34.80 -0.23 14.38
CA LEU A 126 33.91 -0.38 15.53
C LEU A 126 33.63 0.95 16.25
N CYS A 127 34.30 2.03 15.88
CA CYS A 127 34.17 3.32 16.57
C CYS A 127 32.91 4.08 16.11
N PRO A 128 31.89 4.29 16.94
CA PRO A 128 30.61 4.88 16.51
C PRO A 128 30.67 6.38 16.16
N ARG A 129 31.79 7.05 16.45
CA ARG A 129 32.03 8.48 16.20
C ARG A 129 32.04 8.82 14.71
N VAL A 130 31.29 9.84 14.30
CA VAL A 130 31.30 10.38 12.93
C VAL A 130 31.93 11.78 12.83
N LYS A 131 32.18 12.23 11.59
CA LYS A 131 32.78 13.55 11.32
C LYS A 131 31.84 14.67 11.76
N GLY A 132 32.15 15.30 12.88
CA GLY A 132 31.37 16.39 13.48
C GLY A 132 31.23 16.25 14.99
N ASP A 133 31.37 15.03 15.51
CA ASP A 133 31.19 14.75 16.93
C ASP A 133 32.40 15.21 17.79
N PRO A 134 32.20 15.43 19.09
CA PRO A 134 33.27 15.66 20.08
C PRO A 134 34.30 14.51 20.17
N ARG A 135 35.60 14.84 20.31
CA ARG A 135 36.70 13.83 20.32
C ARG A 135 36.55 12.76 21.41
N GLN A 136 35.96 13.13 22.54
CA GLN A 136 35.65 12.24 23.67
C GLN A 136 34.77 11.05 23.32
N ASP A 137 34.01 11.11 22.22
CA ASP A 137 33.12 10.02 21.77
C ASP A 137 33.88 8.96 20.95
N CYS A 138 35.19 9.12 20.78
CA CYS A 138 36.06 8.11 20.17
C CYS A 138 36.40 7.01 21.20
N ILE A 139 36.29 5.74 20.81
CA ILE A 139 36.65 4.60 21.68
C ILE A 139 38.14 4.58 22.06
N HIS A 140 39.01 5.22 21.28
CA HIS A 140 40.45 5.35 21.55
C HIS A 140 40.83 6.68 22.21
N PHE A 141 39.87 7.44 22.76
CA PHE A 141 40.13 8.77 23.32
C PHE A 141 41.20 8.78 24.43
N GLU A 142 41.25 7.73 25.25
CA GLU A 142 42.19 7.62 26.37
C GLU A 142 43.58 7.11 25.97
N GLU A 143 43.70 6.46 24.82
CA GLU A 143 44.95 5.85 24.33
C GLU A 143 45.85 6.86 23.59
N GLU A 144 45.27 7.95 23.08
CA GLU A 144 45.99 9.04 22.38
C GLU A 144 46.27 10.28 23.25
N LYS A 145 46.20 10.15 24.58
CA LYS A 145 46.54 11.22 25.54
C LYS A 145 48.05 11.37 25.77
#